data_AF-A0A2E8BUE3-F1
#
_entry.id   AF-A0A2E8BUE3-F1
#
_cell.length_a   1.000
_cell.length_b   1.000
_cell.length_c   1.000
_cell.angle_alpha   90.00
_cell.angle_beta   90.00
_cell.angle_gamma   90.00
#
_symmetry.space_group_name_H-M   'P 1'
#
loop_
_entity.id
_entity.type
_entity.pdbx_description
1 polymer ?
#
loop_
_entity_poly.entity_id
_entity_poly.type
_entity_poly.pdbx_seq_one_letter_code
_entity_poly.pdbx_strand_id
1 'polypeptide(L)'
;MAGRNDPEPCREQDWGLFEITNRDGAARIGRLHTKHGAITTPMLLPVINPNLRTIEPREMWEKYGIEALITNSYVIWKHEDLRTTALSDGI
;
A
#
# COMPACT_ATOMS: atom_id res chain seq x y z
N MET A 1 -11.47 -7.09 18.96
CA MET A 1 -10.05 -7.33 18.63
C MET A 1 -9.39 -5.97 18.57
N ALA A 2 -8.23 -5.77 19.22
CA ALA A 2 -7.50 -4.51 19.07
C ALA A 2 -7.09 -4.36 17.59
N GLY A 3 -7.36 -3.20 16.99
CA GLY A 3 -7.04 -2.93 15.59
C GLY A 3 -5.53 -3.03 15.33
N ARG A 4 -5.14 -3.40 14.11
CA ARG A 4 -3.73 -3.39 13.69
C ARG A 4 -3.21 -1.95 13.78
N ASN A 5 -2.08 -1.75 14.47
CA ASN A 5 -1.40 -0.44 14.54
C ASN A 5 -1.12 0.11 13.14
N ASP A 6 -0.97 1.42 13.01
CA ASP A 6 -0.60 2.03 11.74
C ASP A 6 0.80 1.60 11.28
N PRO A 7 1.06 1.53 9.96
CA PRO A 7 2.37 1.15 9.45
C PRO A 7 3.42 2.21 9.80
N GLU A 8 4.58 1.75 10.27
CA GLU A 8 5.69 2.64 10.58
C GLU A 8 6.53 2.95 9.34
N PRO A 9 6.90 4.22 9.11
CA PRO A 9 7.78 4.60 8.00
C PRO A 9 9.17 3.97 8.15
N CYS A 10 9.82 3.67 7.03
CA CYS A 10 11.22 3.25 7.07
C CYS A 10 12.14 4.39 7.55
N ARG A 11 13.37 4.04 7.94
CA ARG A 11 14.42 5.04 8.17
C ARG A 11 14.74 5.74 6.85
N GLU A 12 15.17 6.99 6.92
CA GLU A 12 15.44 7.81 5.73
C GLU A 12 16.44 7.14 4.76
N GLN A 13 17.50 6.55 5.32
CA GLN A 13 18.54 5.82 4.58
C GLN A 13 18.05 4.52 3.93
N ASP A 14 16.92 3.96 4.40
CA ASP A 14 16.38 2.69 3.92
C ASP A 14 15.30 2.91 2.84
N TRP A 15 14.96 4.17 2.50
CA TRP A 15 13.90 4.45 1.53
C TRP A 15 14.23 3.88 0.14
N GLY A 16 13.36 2.99 -0.35
CA GLY A 16 13.55 2.30 -1.63
C GLY A 16 14.48 1.08 -1.56
N LEU A 17 15.01 0.74 -0.38
CA LEU A 17 15.76 -0.49 -0.18
C LEU A 17 14.84 -1.69 -0.39
N PHE A 18 15.29 -2.62 -1.22
CA PHE A 18 14.70 -3.95 -1.36
C PHE A 18 15.70 -5.00 -0.89
N GLU A 19 15.32 -5.75 0.14
CA GLU A 19 16.13 -6.83 0.70
C GLU A 19 15.45 -8.19 0.50
N ILE A 20 16.24 -9.24 0.28
CA ILE A 20 15.75 -10.62 0.24
C ILE A 20 15.90 -11.18 1.65
N THR A 21 14.80 -11.54 2.29
CA THR A 21 14.77 -12.07 3.66
C THR A 21 14.79 -13.59 3.70
N ASN A 22 14.29 -14.25 2.66
CA ASN A 22 14.33 -15.71 2.53
C ASN A 22 14.33 -16.13 1.05
N ARG A 23 14.83 -17.32 0.75
CA ARG A 23 14.97 -17.82 -0.62
C ARG A 23 14.80 -19.33 -0.69
N ASP A 24 14.08 -19.77 -1.73
CA ASP A 24 14.01 -21.18 -2.15
C ASP A 24 14.11 -21.25 -3.68
N GLY A 25 15.15 -21.90 -4.20
CA GLY A 25 15.49 -21.88 -5.63
C GLY A 25 15.65 -20.46 -6.19
N ALA A 26 14.77 -20.07 -7.11
CA ALA A 26 14.70 -18.71 -7.67
C ALA A 26 13.62 -17.82 -7.00
N ALA A 27 12.76 -18.41 -6.18
CA ALA A 27 11.72 -17.70 -5.44
C ALA A 27 12.34 -16.93 -4.27
N ARG A 28 11.78 -15.76 -3.97
CA ARG A 28 12.31 -14.82 -2.98
C ARG A 28 11.18 -14.26 -2.13
N ILE A 29 11.34 -14.34 -0.81
CA ILE A 29 10.64 -13.47 0.10
C ILE A 29 11.51 -12.22 0.25
N GLY A 30 10.90 -11.07 0.07
CA GLY A 30 11.60 -9.79 0.11
C GLY A 30 10.87 -8.79 0.98
N ARG A 31 11.58 -7.72 1.35
CA ARG A 31 11.03 -6.58 2.07
C ARG A 31 11.41 -5.31 1.33
N LEU A 32 10.41 -4.55 0.91
CA LEU A 32 10.54 -3.24 0.30
C LEU A 32 10.25 -2.17 1.33
N HIS A 33 11.20 -1.27 1.57
CA HIS A 33 11.10 -0.20 2.56
C HIS A 33 10.53 1.07 1.93
N THR A 34 9.38 1.54 2.42
CA THR A 34 8.72 2.76 1.91
C THR A 34 8.47 3.77 3.02
N LYS A 35 8.16 5.01 2.62
CA LYS A 35 7.76 6.08 3.54
C LYS A 35 6.44 5.83 4.26
N HIS A 36 5.65 4.84 3.84
CA HIS A 36 4.32 4.53 4.40
C HIS A 36 4.26 3.14 5.05
N GLY A 37 5.41 2.48 5.27
CA GLY A 37 5.46 1.11 5.74
C GLY A 37 6.39 0.22 4.94
N ALA A 38 6.83 -0.87 5.56
CA ALA A 38 7.49 -1.96 4.83
C ALA A 38 6.46 -2.86 4.15
N ILE A 39 6.80 -3.36 2.96
CA ILE A 39 5.95 -4.26 2.16
C ILE A 39 6.69 -5.58 1.98
N THR A 40 6.04 -6.70 2.29
CA THR A 40 6.57 -8.05 2.12
C THR A 40 6.22 -8.61 0.75
N THR A 41 7.21 -9.09 -0.01
CA THR A 41 7.01 -9.74 -1.32
C THR A 41 7.20 -11.26 -1.22
N PRO A 42 6.57 -12.10 -2.08
CA PRO A 42 5.70 -11.74 -3.19
C PRO A 42 4.34 -11.22 -2.71
N MET A 43 3.82 -10.18 -3.37
CA MET A 43 2.57 -9.53 -2.98
C MET A 43 1.61 -9.41 -4.15
N LEU A 44 0.33 -9.62 -3.86
CA LEU A 44 -0.78 -9.24 -4.72
C LEU A 44 -1.36 -7.92 -4.20
N LEU A 45 -1.49 -6.93 -5.06
CA LEU A 45 -2.03 -5.61 -4.72
C LEU A 45 -3.52 -5.55 -5.12
N PRO A 46 -4.46 -5.42 -4.16
CA PRO A 46 -5.85 -5.19 -4.48
C PRO A 46 -6.02 -3.88 -5.25
N VAL A 47 -6.86 -3.91 -6.29
CA VAL A 47 -7.21 -2.70 -7.05
C VAL A 47 -8.36 -2.00 -6.35
N ILE A 48 -8.16 -0.73 -6.00
CA ILE A 48 -9.21 0.15 -5.49
C ILE A 48 -9.77 0.97 -6.65
N ASN A 49 -11.10 0.98 -6.76
CA ASN A 49 -11.82 1.98 -7.53
C ASN A 49 -12.28 3.10 -6.57
N PRO A 50 -11.72 4.32 -6.65
CA PRO A 50 -12.09 5.42 -5.77
C PRO A 50 -13.58 5.79 -5.84
N ASN A 51 -14.23 5.53 -6.97
CA ASN A 51 -15.67 5.81 -7.16
C ASN A 51 -16.58 4.75 -6.52
N LEU A 52 -16.08 3.54 -6.29
CA LEU A 52 -16.84 2.42 -5.73
C LEU A 52 -15.95 1.57 -4.83
N ARG A 53 -15.95 1.90 -3.53
CA ARG A 53 -15.18 1.21 -2.49
C ARG A 53 -16.01 0.09 -1.86
N THR A 54 -16.00 -1.09 -2.49
CA THR A 54 -16.72 -2.27 -1.97
C THR A 54 -16.15 -2.74 -0.63
N ILE A 55 -14.84 -2.59 -0.43
CA ILE A 55 -14.14 -2.82 0.83
C ILE A 55 -13.27 -1.58 1.06
N GLU A 56 -13.37 -0.99 2.25
CA GLU A 56 -12.59 0.21 2.59
C GLU A 56 -11.11 -0.13 2.77
N PRO A 57 -10.17 0.72 2.32
CA PRO A 57 -8.72 0.50 2.52
C PRO A 57 -8.32 0.21 3.96
N ARG A 58 -9.00 0.85 4.93
CA ARG A 58 -8.75 0.60 6.36
C ARG A 58 -9.12 -0.82 6.77
N GLU A 59 -10.23 -1.36 6.26
CA GLU A 59 -10.61 -2.76 6.52
C GLU A 59 -9.57 -3.72 5.91
N MET A 60 -9.02 -3.39 4.73
CA MET A 60 -7.94 -4.19 4.11
C MET A 60 -6.71 -4.32 5.00
N TRP A 61 -6.30 -3.22 5.64
CA TRP A 61 -5.21 -3.20 6.60
C TRP A 61 -5.51 -4.01 7.87
N GLU A 62 -6.64 -3.69 8.52
CA GLU A 62 -6.95 -4.19 9.86
C GLU A 62 -7.39 -5.65 9.88
N LYS A 63 -8.20 -6.07 8.90
CA LYS A 63 -8.87 -7.38 8.91
C LYS A 63 -8.20 -8.39 8.00
N TYR A 64 -7.69 -7.95 6.84
CA TYR A 64 -7.12 -8.85 5.83
C TYR A 64 -5.59 -8.81 5.80
N GLY A 65 -4.96 -7.92 6.54
CA GLY A 65 -3.52 -7.85 6.64
C GLY A 65 -2.81 -7.30 5.39
N ILE A 66 -3.55 -6.68 4.46
CA ILE A 66 -3.02 -6.15 3.20
C ILE A 66 -2.09 -4.96 3.50
N GLU A 67 -0.84 -5.06 3.06
CA GLU A 67 0.20 -4.04 3.34
C GLU A 67 0.26 -2.95 2.27
N ALA A 68 -0.24 -3.23 1.06
CA ALA A 68 -0.27 -2.27 -0.04
C ALA A 68 -1.42 -2.56 -1.01
N LEU A 69 -1.86 -1.52 -1.71
CA LEU A 69 -2.91 -1.56 -2.72
C LEU A 69 -2.53 -0.69 -3.91
N ILE A 70 -3.30 -0.78 -4.99
CA ILE A 70 -3.11 0.07 -6.16
C ILE A 70 -4.43 0.72 -6.57
N THR A 71 -4.36 1.98 -7.01
CA THR A 71 -5.48 2.69 -7.60
C THR A 71 -5.05 3.31 -8.92
N ASN A 72 -6.01 3.56 -9.81
CA ASN A 72 -5.73 4.17 -11.10
C ASN A 72 -5.74 5.71 -10.98
N SER A 73 -4.57 6.33 -11.17
CA SER A 73 -4.42 7.78 -11.12
C SER A 73 -5.24 8.52 -12.19
N TYR A 74 -5.51 7.90 -13.34
CA TYR A 74 -6.37 8.49 -14.37
C TYR A 74 -7.81 8.65 -13.89
N VAL A 75 -8.34 7.69 -13.13
CA VAL A 75 -9.70 7.79 -12.57
C VAL A 75 -9.77 8.96 -11.59
N ILE A 76 -8.78 9.13 -10.74
CA ILE A 76 -8.69 10.25 -9.79
C ILE A 76 -8.60 11.57 -10.54
N TRP A 77 -7.66 11.68 -11.48
CA TRP A 77 -7.46 12.89 -12.28
C TRP A 77 -8.70 13.31 -13.08
N LYS A 78 -9.45 12.34 -13.62
CA LYS A 78 -10.62 12.60 -14.47
C LYS A 78 -11.83 13.15 -13.70
N HIS A 79 -11.96 12.87 -12.40
CA HIS A 79 -13.12 13.29 -11.60
C HIS A 79 -12.70 14.45 -10.69
N GLU A 80 -13.31 15.63 -10.87
CA GLU A 80 -12.86 16.87 -10.23
C GLU A 80 -12.83 16.80 -8.69
N ASP A 81 -13.83 16.19 -8.07
CA ASP A 81 -13.89 16.02 -6.61
C ASP A 81 -12.74 15.16 -6.08
N LEU A 82 -12.45 14.05 -6.76
CA LEU A 82 -11.36 13.14 -6.40
C LEU A 82 -10.00 13.81 -6.62
N ARG A 83 -9.83 14.51 -7.74
CA ARG A 83 -8.60 15.23 -8.06
C ARG A 83 -8.32 16.33 -7.04
N THR A 84 -9.34 17.11 -6.68
CA THR A 84 -9.21 18.23 -5.72
C THR A 84 -8.80 17.72 -4.35
N THR A 85 -9.44 16.65 -3.88
CA THR A 85 -9.09 15.99 -2.61
C THR A 85 -7.67 15.43 -2.66
N ALA A 86 -7.30 14.70 -3.73
CA ALA A 86 -5.97 14.11 -3.85
C ALA A 86 -4.83 15.15 -3.91
N LEU A 87 -5.07 16.34 -4.48
CA LEU A 87 -4.09 17.42 -4.54
C LEU A 87 -3.93 18.16 -3.20
N SER A 88 -4.96 18.16 -2.35
CA SER A 88 -4.94 18.84 -1.05
C SER A 88 -4.44 17.93 0.06
N ASP A 89 -4.96 16.70 0.12
CA ASP A 89 -4.76 15.78 1.25
C ASP A 89 -3.80 14.63 0.93
N GLY A 90 -3.46 14.43 -0.35
CA GLY A 90 -2.79 13.21 -0.81
C GLY A 90 -3.78 12.08 -1.13
N ILE A 91 -3.23 10.93 -1.52
CA ILE A 91 -4.00 9.71 -1.88
C ILE A 91 -4.20 8.84 -0.64
#